data_AF-A0A3N1A387-F1
#
_entry.id   AF-A0A3N1A387-F1
#
_cell.length_a   1.000
_cell.length_b   1.000
_cell.length_c   1.000
_cell.angle_alpha   90.00
_cell.angle_beta   90.00
_cell.angle_gamma   90.00
#
_symmetry.space_group_name_H-M   'P 1'
#
loop_
_entity.id
_entity.type
_entity.pdbx_description
1 polymer ?
#
loop_
_entity_poly.entity_id
_entity_poly.type
_entity_poly.pdbx_seq_one_letter_code
_entity_poly.pdbx_strand_id
1 'polypeptide(L)'
;MDWNAVSAISSLVATVSVIIALAIALRQLRESSIGRKGQSALALIGDLQSSQVRLIRDELLVHSNRLNKLAESCTDLGEVDSYLRANLRGLDKSEVTLVEVRRAMASLEFIAVLCLHNSMPIQFERAYLGPTLLRYWQSFRPVVMIVRRSRGDAIYLQHLEAVVGLIASGMLFSPGHRRHKRNAVARIVGQSRAGAIRRAGLALGGYGAVKSDPPILEAPFREKEVGSL
;
A
#
# COMPACT_ATOMS: atom_id res chain seq x y z
N MET A 1 50.37 -18.23 42.71
CA MET A 1 49.55 -18.44 41.50
C MET A 1 48.14 -18.02 41.85
N ASP A 2 47.71 -16.87 41.35
CA ASP A 2 46.47 -16.22 41.79
C ASP A 2 45.27 -16.79 41.05
N TRP A 3 44.71 -17.87 41.63
CA TRP A 3 43.51 -18.56 41.14
C TRP A 3 42.30 -17.63 40.94
N ASN A 4 42.24 -16.51 41.69
CA ASN A 4 41.21 -15.49 41.54
C ASN A 4 41.27 -14.79 40.15
N ALA A 5 42.47 -14.56 39.61
CA ALA A 5 42.65 -13.96 38.29
C ALA A 5 42.17 -14.89 37.17
N VAL A 6 42.43 -16.20 37.30
CA VAL A 6 41.97 -17.22 36.35
C VAL A 6 40.44 -17.33 36.35
N SER A 7 39.80 -17.27 37.52
CA SER A 7 38.33 -17.30 37.64
C SER A 7 37.66 -16.05 37.07
N ALA A 8 38.27 -14.87 37.25
CA ALA A 8 37.75 -13.61 36.71
C ALA A 8 37.85 -13.58 35.18
N ILE A 9 38.95 -14.09 34.62
CA ILE A 9 39.13 -14.20 33.17
C ILE A 9 38.14 -15.21 32.57
N SER A 10 37.90 -16.36 33.22
CA SER A 10 36.95 -17.35 32.71
C SER A 10 35.50 -16.82 32.74
N SER A 11 35.13 -16.09 33.79
CA SER A 11 33.83 -15.44 33.88
C SER A 11 33.66 -14.41 32.78
N LEU A 12 34.68 -13.59 32.49
CA LEU A 12 34.62 -12.54 31.48
C LEU A 12 34.48 -13.12 30.05
N VAL A 13 35.21 -14.20 29.76
CA VAL A 13 35.07 -14.95 28.51
C VAL A 13 33.66 -15.54 28.37
N ALA A 14 33.10 -16.09 29.44
CA ALA A 14 31.73 -16.63 29.43
C ALA A 14 30.69 -15.54 29.14
N THR A 15 30.79 -14.36 29.76
CA THR A 15 29.83 -13.26 29.52
C THR A 15 29.92 -12.72 28.10
N VAL A 16 31.14 -12.57 27.56
CA VAL A 16 31.34 -12.13 26.17
C VAL A 16 30.76 -13.15 25.19
N SER A 17 30.92 -14.45 25.46
CA SER A 17 30.36 -15.53 24.63
C SER A 17 28.83 -15.48 24.58
N VAL A 18 28.17 -15.24 25.72
CA VAL A 18 26.70 -15.12 25.79
C VAL A 18 26.20 -13.89 25.03
N ILE A 19 26.90 -12.77 25.13
CA ILE A 19 26.55 -11.54 24.39
C ILE A 19 26.66 -11.76 22.87
N ILE A 20 27.72 -12.43 22.42
CA ILE A 20 27.91 -12.77 21.00
C ILE A 20 26.82 -13.74 20.52
N ALA A 21 26.53 -14.79 21.29
CA ALA A 21 25.47 -15.75 20.96
C ALA A 21 24.08 -15.09 20.89
N LEU A 22 23.78 -14.16 21.81
CA LEU A 22 22.54 -13.38 21.79
C LEU A 22 22.47 -12.45 20.57
N ALA A 23 23.58 -11.80 20.21
CA ALA A 23 23.65 -10.96 19.01
C ALA A 23 23.43 -11.79 17.72
N ILE A 24 24.00 -13.00 17.65
CA ILE A 24 23.79 -13.93 16.54
C ILE A 24 22.34 -14.41 16.50
N ALA A 25 21.75 -14.79 17.63
CA ALA A 25 20.36 -15.23 17.72
C ALA A 25 19.38 -14.11 17.32
N LEU A 26 19.62 -12.87 17.77
CA LEU A 26 18.83 -11.69 17.36
C LEU A 26 18.97 -11.42 15.86
N ARG A 27 20.17 -11.61 15.31
CA ARG A 27 20.43 -11.47 13.87
C ARG A 27 19.72 -12.56 13.06
N GLN A 28 19.77 -13.81 13.51
CA GLN A 28 19.07 -14.95 12.90
C GLN A 28 17.55 -14.79 12.99
N LEU A 29 17.01 -14.30 14.11
CA LEU A 29 15.59 -13.99 14.25
C LEU A 29 15.17 -12.87 13.29
N ARG A 30 16.02 -11.85 13.13
CA ARG A 30 15.77 -10.75 12.18
C ARG A 30 15.79 -11.28 10.74
N GLU A 31 16.79 -12.07 10.37
CA GLU A 31 16.93 -12.67 9.04
C GLU A 31 15.80 -13.67 8.74
N SER A 32 15.41 -14.51 9.71
CA SER A 32 14.26 -15.41 9.63
C SER A 32 12.94 -14.65 9.45
N SER A 33 12.76 -13.55 10.19
CA SER A 33 11.57 -12.70 10.04
C SER A 33 11.51 -12.01 8.68
N ILE A 34 12.64 -11.57 8.15
CA ILE A 34 12.74 -10.98 6.79
C ILE A 34 12.50 -12.05 5.73
N GLY A 35 13.02 -13.27 5.91
CA GLY A 35 12.78 -14.41 5.03
C GLY A 35 11.30 -14.79 4.95
N ARG A 36 10.61 -14.93 6.10
CA ARG A 36 9.17 -15.25 6.14
C ARG A 36 8.31 -14.11 5.56
N LYS A 37 8.67 -12.86 5.82
CA LYS A 37 7.99 -11.67 5.24
C LYS A 37 8.20 -11.58 3.72
N GLY A 38 9.41 -11.87 3.26
CA GLY A 38 9.75 -11.95 1.83
C GLY A 38 8.99 -13.06 1.12
N GLN A 39 8.91 -14.27 1.71
CA GLN A 39 8.13 -15.38 1.17
C GLN A 39 6.62 -15.07 1.12
N SER A 40 6.07 -14.43 2.16
CA SER A 40 4.67 -14.01 2.16
C SER A 40 4.38 -12.95 1.09
N ALA A 41 5.28 -11.98 0.91
CA ALA A 41 5.19 -10.97 -0.14
C ALA A 41 5.31 -11.59 -1.55
N LEU A 42 6.19 -12.58 -1.72
CA LEU A 42 6.32 -13.34 -2.96
C LEU A 42 5.06 -14.15 -3.28
N ALA A 43 4.47 -14.82 -2.29
CA ALA A 43 3.21 -15.54 -2.45
C ALA A 43 2.08 -14.58 -2.88
N LEU A 44 1.98 -13.42 -2.23
CA LEU A 44 0.98 -12.41 -2.59
C LEU A 44 1.21 -11.79 -3.98
N ILE A 45 2.47 -11.64 -4.40
CA ILE A 45 2.79 -11.22 -5.77
C ILE A 45 2.48 -12.32 -6.78
N GLY A 46 2.71 -13.60 -6.42
CA GLY A 46 2.23 -14.75 -7.18
C GLY A 46 0.71 -14.72 -7.35
N ASP A 47 -0.03 -14.43 -6.29
CA ASP A 47 -1.49 -14.28 -6.32
C ASP A 47 -1.95 -13.06 -7.16
N LEU A 48 -1.24 -11.93 -7.09
CA LEU A 48 -1.51 -10.78 -7.97
C LEU A 48 -1.22 -11.10 -9.44
N GLN A 49 -0.24 -11.97 -9.68
CA GLN A 49 0.07 -12.51 -11.00
C GLN A 49 -0.81 -13.72 -11.35
N SER A 50 -1.81 -14.06 -10.55
CA SER A 50 -2.83 -15.00 -10.99
C SER A 50 -3.45 -14.50 -12.30
N SER A 51 -3.86 -15.45 -13.15
CA SER A 51 -4.48 -15.16 -14.43
C SER A 51 -5.73 -14.27 -14.27
N GLN A 52 -6.51 -14.47 -13.20
CA GLN A 52 -7.74 -13.71 -12.95
C GLN A 52 -7.46 -12.24 -12.64
N VAL A 53 -6.51 -11.94 -11.74
CA VAL A 53 -6.20 -10.55 -11.36
C VAL A 53 -5.56 -9.78 -12.51
N ARG A 54 -4.75 -10.47 -13.34
CA ARG A 54 -4.21 -9.89 -14.58
C ARG A 54 -5.31 -9.54 -15.58
N LEU A 55 -6.26 -10.45 -15.79
CA LEU A 55 -7.38 -10.20 -16.70
C LEU A 55 -8.27 -9.07 -16.21
N ILE A 56 -8.63 -9.04 -14.92
CA ILE A 56 -9.39 -7.93 -14.33
C ILE A 56 -8.66 -6.60 -14.57
N ARG A 57 -7.34 -6.55 -14.35
CA ARG A 57 -6.54 -5.35 -14.62
C ARG A 57 -6.62 -4.93 -16.10
N ASP A 58 -6.45 -5.89 -17.01
CA ASP A 58 -6.39 -5.61 -18.45
C ASP A 58 -7.75 -5.14 -18.97
N GLU A 59 -8.82 -5.80 -18.55
CA GLU A 59 -10.20 -5.40 -18.84
C GLU A 59 -10.53 -4.01 -18.29
N LEU A 60 -10.15 -3.72 -17.04
CA LEU A 60 -10.33 -2.37 -16.47
C LEU A 60 -9.51 -1.32 -17.21
N LEU A 61 -8.33 -1.67 -17.73
CA LEU A 61 -7.51 -0.75 -18.52
C LEU A 61 -8.16 -0.43 -19.86
N VAL A 62 -8.69 -1.45 -20.55
CA VAL A 62 -9.45 -1.29 -21.81
C VAL A 62 -10.66 -0.39 -21.61
N HIS A 63 -11.37 -0.55 -20.50
CA HIS A 63 -12.56 0.24 -20.17
C HIS A 63 -12.28 1.53 -19.38
N SER A 64 -11.02 1.90 -19.19
CA SER A 64 -10.61 3.01 -18.31
C SER A 64 -11.28 4.35 -18.62
N ASN A 65 -11.40 4.73 -19.90
CA ASN A 65 -12.07 5.98 -20.30
C ASN A 65 -13.55 6.01 -19.90
N ARG A 66 -14.26 4.89 -20.03
CA ARG A 66 -15.67 4.79 -19.64
C ARG A 66 -15.81 4.78 -18.13
N LEU A 67 -14.93 4.06 -17.42
CA LEU A 67 -14.90 4.04 -15.96
C LEU A 67 -14.54 5.41 -15.37
N ASN A 68 -13.70 6.21 -16.02
CA ASN A 68 -13.40 7.58 -15.62
C ASN A 68 -14.64 8.48 -15.75
N LYS A 69 -15.37 8.39 -16.86
CA LYS A 69 -16.66 9.12 -17.02
C LYS A 69 -17.69 8.68 -15.99
N LEU A 70 -17.78 7.37 -15.74
CA LEU A 70 -18.63 6.84 -14.68
C LEU A 70 -18.17 7.37 -13.30
N ALA A 71 -16.86 7.50 -13.07
CA ALA A 71 -16.33 8.07 -11.83
C ALA A 71 -16.71 9.53 -11.60
N GLU A 72 -16.97 10.28 -12.66
CA GLU A 72 -17.42 11.67 -12.59
C GLU A 72 -18.90 11.79 -12.21
N SER A 73 -19.77 10.92 -12.76
CA SER A 73 -21.22 11.02 -12.62
C SER A 73 -21.84 10.09 -11.56
N CYS A 74 -21.20 8.96 -11.26
CA CYS A 74 -21.77 7.89 -10.46
C CYS A 74 -21.58 8.12 -8.96
N THR A 75 -22.66 7.95 -8.21
CA THR A 75 -22.67 8.00 -6.74
C THR A 75 -23.04 6.66 -6.10
N ASP A 76 -23.60 5.72 -6.87
CA ASP A 76 -24.03 4.40 -6.39
C ASP A 76 -23.09 3.28 -6.82
N LEU A 77 -22.73 2.40 -5.87
CA LEU A 77 -21.93 1.21 -6.16
C LEU A 77 -22.69 0.15 -6.96
N GLY A 78 -24.02 0.12 -6.90
CA GLY A 78 -24.85 -0.81 -7.66
C GLY A 78 -24.72 -0.61 -9.17
N GLU A 79 -24.66 0.65 -9.61
CA GLU A 79 -24.43 1.02 -11.02
C GLU A 79 -23.05 0.57 -11.51
N VAL A 80 -22.01 0.74 -10.67
CA VAL A 80 -20.66 0.24 -10.99
C VAL A 80 -20.64 -1.27 -11.09
N ASP A 81 -21.24 -1.98 -10.13
CA ASP A 81 -21.26 -3.45 -10.14
C ASP A 81 -21.99 -3.97 -11.38
N SER A 82 -23.11 -3.34 -11.74
CA SER A 82 -23.88 -3.66 -12.95
C SER A 82 -23.08 -3.37 -14.23
N TYR A 83 -22.36 -2.25 -14.28
CA TYR A 83 -21.44 -1.96 -15.38
C TYR A 83 -20.34 -3.01 -15.52
N LEU A 84 -19.72 -3.41 -14.39
CA LEU A 84 -18.66 -4.41 -14.38
C LEU A 84 -19.18 -5.76 -14.87
N ARG A 85 -20.32 -6.23 -14.36
CA ARG A 85 -20.94 -7.50 -14.80
C ARG A 85 -21.34 -7.48 -16.27
N ALA A 86 -21.83 -6.35 -16.77
CA ALA A 86 -22.26 -6.24 -18.16
C ALA A 86 -21.09 -6.18 -19.15
N ASN A 87 -19.97 -5.54 -18.77
CA ASN A 87 -18.91 -5.18 -19.71
C ASN A 87 -17.62 -5.98 -19.53
N LEU A 88 -17.35 -6.52 -18.34
CA LEU A 88 -16.12 -7.25 -18.06
C LEU A 88 -16.36 -8.76 -18.00
N ARG A 89 -15.36 -9.53 -18.44
CA ARG A 89 -15.39 -11.00 -18.44
C ARG A 89 -14.14 -11.54 -17.76
N GLY A 90 -14.34 -12.49 -16.85
CA GLY A 90 -13.28 -13.26 -16.19
C GLY A 90 -12.77 -14.40 -17.09
N LEU A 91 -11.82 -15.19 -16.56
CA LEU A 91 -11.22 -16.34 -17.25
C LEU A 91 -12.25 -17.31 -17.82
N ASP A 92 -13.24 -17.65 -17.00
CA ASP A 92 -14.25 -18.66 -17.33
C ASP A 92 -15.48 -18.03 -18.02
N LYS A 93 -15.30 -16.83 -18.61
CA LYS A 93 -16.38 -15.95 -19.08
C LYS A 93 -17.36 -15.56 -17.96
N SER A 94 -16.97 -15.77 -16.70
CA SER A 94 -17.74 -15.33 -15.54
C SER A 94 -17.85 -13.81 -15.52
N GLU A 95 -18.94 -13.31 -14.99
CA GLU A 95 -19.12 -11.88 -14.77
C GLU A 95 -18.12 -11.39 -13.71
N VAL A 96 -17.39 -10.31 -14.01
CA VAL A 96 -16.52 -9.68 -13.02
C VAL A 96 -17.38 -8.79 -12.14
N THR A 97 -17.35 -9.05 -10.83
CA THR A 97 -18.08 -8.24 -9.86
C THR A 97 -17.17 -7.20 -9.20
N LEU A 98 -17.77 -6.15 -8.63
CA LEU A 98 -17.06 -5.18 -7.80
C LEU A 98 -16.38 -5.85 -6.61
N VAL A 99 -16.94 -6.95 -6.08
CA VAL A 99 -16.33 -7.72 -4.98
C VAL A 99 -14.99 -8.30 -5.40
N GLU A 100 -14.91 -8.89 -6.60
CA GLU A 100 -13.67 -9.45 -7.14
C GLU A 100 -12.62 -8.36 -7.38
N VAL A 101 -13.03 -7.23 -7.97
CA VAL A 101 -12.16 -6.06 -8.18
C VAL A 101 -11.63 -5.55 -6.83
N ARG A 102 -12.48 -5.47 -5.81
CA ARG A 102 -12.06 -5.07 -4.44
C ARG A 102 -11.13 -6.07 -3.79
N ARG A 103 -11.30 -7.37 -4.01
CA ARG A 103 -10.39 -8.39 -3.51
C ARG A 103 -8.99 -8.23 -4.11
N ALA A 104 -8.91 -7.98 -5.42
CA ALA A 104 -7.63 -7.69 -6.09
C ALA A 104 -6.96 -6.42 -5.52
N MET A 105 -7.74 -5.36 -5.29
CA MET A 105 -7.24 -4.12 -4.68
C MET A 105 -6.78 -4.31 -3.22
N ALA A 106 -7.46 -5.15 -2.44
CA ALA A 106 -7.06 -5.44 -1.05
C ALA A 106 -5.67 -6.09 -0.98
N SER A 107 -5.36 -7.00 -1.91
CA SER A 107 -4.02 -7.59 -2.02
C SER A 107 -2.95 -6.54 -2.33
N LEU A 108 -3.25 -5.59 -3.22
CA LEU A 108 -2.35 -4.48 -3.55
C LEU A 108 -2.13 -3.54 -2.36
N GLU A 109 -3.19 -3.22 -1.62
CA GLU A 109 -3.10 -2.40 -0.40
C GLU A 109 -2.21 -3.06 0.65
N PHE A 110 -2.40 -4.37 0.86
CA PHE A 110 -1.57 -5.10 1.82
C PHE A 110 -0.09 -5.10 1.42
N ILE A 111 0.21 -5.28 0.13
CA ILE A 111 1.58 -5.17 -0.38
C ILE A 111 2.14 -3.76 -0.18
N ALA A 112 1.33 -2.72 -0.38
CA ALA A 112 1.74 -1.35 -0.12
C ALA A 112 2.04 -1.09 1.36
N VAL A 113 1.25 -1.67 2.27
CA VAL A 113 1.54 -1.65 3.72
C VAL A 113 2.90 -2.29 4.01
N LEU A 114 3.16 -3.49 3.48
CA LEU A 114 4.47 -4.16 3.66
C LEU A 114 5.62 -3.29 3.15
N CYS A 115 5.43 -2.59 2.02
CA CYS A 115 6.42 -1.71 1.43
C CYS A 115 6.73 -0.51 2.34
N LEU A 116 5.68 0.19 2.80
CA LEU A 116 5.83 1.35 3.68
C LEU A 116 6.47 0.99 5.02
N HIS A 117 6.18 -0.20 5.54
CA HIS A 117 6.76 -0.71 6.78
C HIS A 117 8.16 -1.31 6.62
N ASN A 118 8.80 -1.18 5.44
CA ASN A 118 10.13 -1.73 5.15
C ASN A 118 10.21 -3.24 5.45
N SER A 119 9.11 -3.96 5.20
CA SER A 119 9.03 -5.41 5.40
C SER A 119 9.50 -6.20 4.17
N MET A 120 9.85 -5.52 3.08
CA MET A 120 10.43 -6.10 1.87
C MET A 120 11.84 -5.54 1.60
N PRO A 121 12.74 -6.34 0.99
CA PRO A 121 14.02 -5.84 0.52
C PRO A 121 13.86 -4.76 -0.55
N ILE A 122 14.69 -3.72 -0.52
CA ILE A 122 14.61 -2.59 -1.47
C ILE A 122 14.89 -3.03 -2.91
N GLN A 123 15.75 -4.03 -3.12
CA GLN A 123 16.03 -4.60 -4.43
C GLN A 123 14.77 -5.25 -5.03
N PHE A 124 14.01 -5.95 -4.19
CA PHE A 124 12.75 -6.55 -4.58
C PHE A 124 11.70 -5.49 -4.92
N GLU A 125 11.61 -4.45 -4.09
CA GLU A 125 10.71 -3.34 -4.35
C GLU A 125 11.00 -2.64 -5.68
N ARG A 126 12.29 -2.48 -6.00
CA ARG A 126 12.74 -1.83 -7.24
C ARG A 126 12.51 -2.69 -8.47
N ALA A 127 12.83 -3.98 -8.40
CA ALA A 127 12.76 -4.88 -9.54
C ALA A 127 11.32 -5.30 -9.88
N TYR A 128 10.48 -5.54 -8.87
CA TYR A 128 9.17 -6.17 -9.08
C TYR A 128 8.00 -5.29 -8.65
N LEU A 129 8.06 -4.72 -7.44
CA LEU A 129 6.93 -4.02 -6.85
C LEU A 129 6.63 -2.69 -7.55
N GLY A 130 7.65 -1.88 -7.82
CA GLY A 130 7.50 -0.58 -8.47
C GLY A 130 6.73 -0.66 -9.79
N PRO A 131 7.23 -1.42 -10.78
CA PRO A 131 6.55 -1.60 -12.07
C PRO A 131 5.16 -2.23 -11.93
N THR A 132 5.00 -3.19 -11.02
CA THR A 132 3.71 -3.86 -10.78
C THR A 132 2.69 -2.86 -10.26
N LEU A 133 2.96 -2.18 -9.14
CA LEU A 133 2.00 -1.27 -8.53
C LEU A 133 1.62 -0.11 -9.46
N LEU A 134 2.57 0.46 -10.20
CA LEU A 134 2.25 1.50 -11.19
C LEU A 134 1.28 0.99 -12.27
N ARG A 135 1.53 -0.21 -12.81
CA ARG A 135 0.69 -0.81 -13.86
C ARG A 135 -0.72 -1.09 -13.36
N TYR A 136 -0.85 -1.68 -12.18
CA TYR A 136 -2.17 -2.00 -11.62
C TYR A 136 -2.92 -0.75 -11.15
N TRP A 137 -2.23 0.26 -10.62
CA TRP A 137 -2.86 1.48 -10.15
C TRP A 137 -3.60 2.21 -11.27
N GLN A 138 -3.03 2.29 -12.47
CA GLN A 138 -3.67 2.94 -13.62
C GLN A 138 -5.03 2.33 -13.95
N SER A 139 -5.15 0.99 -13.91
CA SER A 139 -6.41 0.29 -14.16
C SER A 139 -7.43 0.47 -13.05
N PHE A 140 -6.99 0.45 -11.79
CA PHE A 140 -7.91 0.45 -10.65
C PHE A 140 -8.34 1.85 -10.20
N ARG A 141 -7.55 2.89 -10.49
CA ARG A 141 -7.79 4.27 -10.04
C ARG A 141 -9.23 4.78 -10.27
N PRO A 142 -9.88 4.55 -11.42
CA PRO A 142 -11.26 5.01 -11.63
C PRO A 142 -12.24 4.37 -10.63
N VAL A 143 -12.09 3.07 -10.39
CA VAL A 143 -12.90 2.32 -9.42
C VAL A 143 -12.65 2.82 -8.00
N VAL A 144 -11.40 3.10 -7.64
CA VAL A 144 -11.05 3.69 -6.33
C VAL A 144 -11.76 5.02 -6.12
N MET A 145 -11.79 5.89 -7.14
CA MET A 145 -12.47 7.17 -7.05
C MET A 145 -13.98 7.02 -6.79
N ILE A 146 -14.65 6.09 -7.47
CA ILE A 146 -16.09 5.85 -7.25
C ILE A 146 -16.35 5.32 -5.84
N VAL A 147 -15.53 4.36 -5.36
CA VAL A 147 -15.68 3.79 -4.02
C VAL A 147 -15.50 4.85 -2.93
N ARG A 148 -14.52 5.75 -3.09
CA ARG A 148 -14.31 6.86 -2.15
C ARG A 148 -15.50 7.81 -2.07
N ARG A 149 -16.13 8.11 -3.21
CA ARG A 149 -17.30 9.00 -3.28
C ARG A 149 -18.54 8.36 -2.67
N SER A 150 -18.89 7.15 -3.10
CA SER A 150 -20.11 6.44 -2.70
C SER A 150 -20.21 6.11 -1.21
N ARG A 151 -19.09 5.71 -0.58
CA ARG A 151 -19.07 5.36 0.86
C ARG A 151 -18.67 6.53 1.77
N GLY A 152 -18.34 7.68 1.21
CA GLY A 152 -17.66 8.75 1.94
C GLY A 152 -16.32 8.32 2.54
N ASP A 153 -15.72 7.25 2.00
CA ASP A 153 -14.53 6.62 2.57
C ASP A 153 -13.27 7.21 1.93
N ALA A 154 -12.99 8.47 2.26
CA ALA A 154 -11.83 9.21 1.75
C ALA A 154 -10.47 8.52 2.03
N ILE A 155 -10.46 7.53 2.92
CA ILE A 155 -9.27 6.77 3.32
C ILE A 155 -9.10 5.42 2.61
N TYR A 156 -10.00 5.06 1.70
CA TYR A 156 -9.90 3.80 0.96
C TYR A 156 -8.61 3.71 0.11
N LEU A 157 -7.80 2.66 0.31
CA LEU A 157 -6.54 2.39 -0.40
C LEU A 157 -5.44 3.47 -0.29
N GLN A 158 -5.35 4.13 0.86
CA GLN A 158 -4.36 5.20 1.08
C GLN A 158 -2.91 4.73 1.07
N HIS A 159 -2.62 3.49 1.48
CA HIS A 159 -1.23 3.00 1.47
C HIS A 159 -0.75 2.75 0.04
N LEU A 160 -1.59 2.14 -0.79
CA LEU A 160 -1.31 1.93 -2.20
C LEU A 160 -1.04 3.25 -2.93
N GLU A 161 -1.92 4.23 -2.75
CA GLU A 161 -1.75 5.55 -3.36
C GLU A 161 -0.45 6.24 -2.89
N ALA A 162 -0.12 6.14 -1.60
CA ALA A 162 1.12 6.71 -1.08
C ALA A 162 2.37 6.04 -1.68
N VAL A 163 2.38 4.71 -1.79
CA VAL A 163 3.50 3.98 -2.41
C VAL A 163 3.62 4.34 -3.89
N VAL A 164 2.51 4.37 -4.62
CA VAL A 164 2.49 4.80 -6.02
C VAL A 164 3.05 6.23 -6.18
N GLY A 165 2.65 7.16 -5.31
CA GLY A 165 3.19 8.52 -5.30
C GLY A 165 4.69 8.58 -5.01
N LEU A 166 5.19 7.76 -4.09
CA LEU A 166 6.63 7.63 -3.82
C LEU A 166 7.39 7.03 -5.01
N ILE A 167 6.80 6.07 -5.73
CA ILE A 167 7.40 5.50 -6.94
C ILE A 167 7.47 6.56 -8.04
N ALA A 168 6.35 7.22 -8.34
CA ALA A 168 6.24 8.20 -9.41
C ALA A 168 7.17 9.41 -9.20
N SER A 169 7.38 9.82 -7.96
CA SER A 169 8.32 10.90 -7.60
C SER A 169 9.78 10.44 -7.49
N GLY A 170 10.08 9.14 -7.63
CA GLY A 170 11.42 8.58 -7.41
C GLY A 170 11.86 8.48 -5.95
N MET A 171 11.07 9.00 -5.00
CA MET A 171 11.38 9.01 -3.57
C MET A 171 11.40 7.62 -2.93
N LEU A 172 10.74 6.63 -3.54
CA LEU A 172 10.79 5.25 -3.03
C LEU A 172 12.19 4.64 -3.12
N PHE A 173 12.99 5.08 -4.09
CA PHE A 173 14.31 4.51 -4.39
C PHE A 173 15.46 5.50 -4.18
N SER A 174 15.16 6.69 -3.67
CA SER A 174 16.16 7.71 -3.38
C SER A 174 16.96 7.41 -2.09
N PRO A 175 18.12 8.05 -1.92
CA PRO A 175 18.74 8.17 -0.61
C PRO A 175 17.71 8.74 0.40
N GLY A 176 17.54 8.08 1.53
CA GLY A 176 16.53 8.48 2.52
C GLY A 176 15.12 7.92 2.29
N HIS A 177 14.91 6.97 1.38
CA HIS A 177 13.61 6.29 1.17
C HIS A 177 12.89 5.87 2.46
N ARG A 178 13.62 5.42 3.49
CA ARG A 178 13.04 5.06 4.80
C ARG A 178 12.32 6.24 5.46
N ARG A 179 12.88 7.45 5.36
CA ARG A 179 12.27 8.68 5.88
C ARG A 179 11.01 9.02 5.08
N HIS A 180 11.07 8.94 3.75
CA HIS A 180 9.90 9.19 2.90
C HIS A 180 8.75 8.23 3.18
N LYS A 181 9.04 6.92 3.34
CA LYS A 181 8.05 5.92 3.75
C LYS A 181 7.45 6.21 5.14
N ARG A 182 8.27 6.55 6.13
CA ARG A 182 7.78 6.93 7.48
C ARG A 182 6.89 8.17 7.43
N ASN A 183 7.27 9.19 6.66
CA ASN A 183 6.47 10.40 6.49
C ASN A 183 5.12 10.08 5.83
N ALA A 184 5.11 9.20 4.83
CA ALA A 184 3.89 8.72 4.20
C ALA A 184 2.97 8.00 5.21
N VAL A 185 3.50 7.08 6.03
CA VAL A 185 2.75 6.41 7.09
C VAL A 185 2.19 7.42 8.10
N ALA A 186 3.01 8.36 8.57
CA ALA A 186 2.58 9.39 9.51
C ALA A 186 1.41 10.22 8.96
N ARG A 187 1.46 10.58 7.67
CA ARG A 187 0.37 11.29 6.98
C ARG A 187 -0.91 10.46 6.93
N ILE A 188 -0.82 9.18 6.55
CA ILE A 188 -1.97 8.27 6.47
C ILE A 188 -2.64 8.10 7.85
N VAL A 189 -1.84 7.88 8.89
CA VAL A 189 -2.34 7.77 10.28
C VAL A 189 -3.00 9.07 10.72
N GLY A 190 -2.41 10.22 10.41
CA GLY A 190 -3.00 11.54 10.69
C GLY A 190 -4.36 11.72 10.00
N GLN A 191 -4.44 11.40 8.71
CA GLN A 191 -5.70 11.48 7.94
C GLN A 191 -6.77 10.54 8.47
N SER A 192 -6.39 9.30 8.82
CA SER A 192 -7.30 8.29 9.38
C SER A 192 -7.85 8.73 10.74
N ARG A 193 -7.00 9.30 11.61
CA ARG A 193 -7.41 9.86 12.91
C ARG A 193 -8.36 11.05 12.74
N ALA A 194 -8.04 12.00 11.85
CA ALA A 194 -8.92 13.14 11.57
C ALA A 194 -10.28 12.68 10.99
N GLY A 195 -10.29 11.66 10.13
CA GLY A 195 -11.51 11.04 9.63
C GLY A 195 -12.34 10.37 10.72
N ALA A 196 -11.70 9.63 11.63
CA ALA A 196 -12.37 9.00 12.77
C ALA A 196 -12.96 10.05 13.73
N ILE A 197 -12.21 11.11 14.05
CA ILE A 197 -12.68 12.21 14.90
C ILE A 197 -13.88 12.92 14.26
N ARG A 198 -13.85 13.21 12.95
CA ARG A 198 -15.01 13.80 12.25
C ARG A 198 -16.24 12.90 12.31
N ARG A 199 -16.09 11.58 12.12
CA ARG A 199 -17.20 10.63 12.21
C ARG A 199 -17.75 10.51 13.64
N ALA A 200 -16.88 10.47 14.64
CA ALA A 200 -17.26 10.47 16.05
C ALA A 200 -17.93 11.79 16.46
N GLY A 201 -17.40 12.93 16.00
CA GLY A 201 -17.97 14.26 16.21
C GLY A 201 -19.32 14.43 15.53
N LEU A 202 -19.53 13.87 14.34
CA LEU A 202 -20.86 13.84 13.70
C LEU A 202 -21.83 12.91 14.41
N ALA A 203 -21.36 11.80 14.99
CA ALA A 203 -22.17 10.89 15.79
C ALA A 203 -22.54 11.45 17.18
N LEU A 204 -21.71 12.34 17.73
CA LEU A 204 -21.89 12.98 19.05
C LEU A 204 -22.45 14.42 18.95
N GLY A 205 -22.49 15.00 17.76
CA GLY A 205 -22.61 16.44 17.51
C GLY A 205 -23.87 16.87 16.79
N GLY A 206 -25.03 16.46 17.32
CA GLY A 206 -26.23 17.30 17.33
C GLY A 206 -26.05 18.62 18.10
N TYR A 207 -24.84 18.93 18.58
CA TYR A 207 -24.46 20.22 19.15
C TYR A 207 -23.04 20.61 18.69
N GLY A 208 -22.93 21.76 18.02
CA GLY A 208 -21.69 22.52 17.87
C GLY A 208 -20.91 22.28 16.57
N ALA A 209 -21.27 23.01 15.52
CA ALA A 209 -20.48 23.12 14.30
C ALA A 209 -19.09 23.72 14.59
N VAL A 210 -18.06 22.88 14.59
CA VAL A 210 -16.68 23.35 14.43
C VAL A 210 -16.42 23.49 12.94
N LYS A 211 -16.33 24.73 12.45
CA LYS A 211 -15.77 25.06 11.13
C LYS A 211 -14.33 24.58 11.10
N SER A 212 -14.10 23.37 10.58
CA SER A 212 -12.77 22.99 10.08
C SER A 212 -12.80 23.22 8.57
N ASP A 213 -12.11 24.26 8.11
CA ASP A 213 -11.90 24.48 6.69
C ASP A 213 -11.30 23.22 6.04
N PRO A 214 -11.76 22.83 4.84
CA PRO A 214 -11.18 21.70 4.14
C PRO A 214 -9.72 22.02 3.79
N PRO A 215 -8.78 21.07 3.95
CA PRO A 215 -7.46 21.24 3.38
C PRO A 215 -7.61 21.34 1.86
N ILE A 216 -7.21 22.49 1.32
CA ILE A 216 -7.13 22.78 -0.10
C ILE A 216 -6.32 21.65 -0.75
N LEU A 217 -6.97 20.89 -1.63
CA LEU A 217 -6.31 19.97 -2.55
C LEU A 217 -5.55 20.81 -3.58
N GLU A 218 -4.34 21.26 -3.24
CA GLU A 218 -3.40 21.74 -4.26
C GLU A 218 -2.90 20.54 -5.05
N ALA A 219 -3.53 20.29 -6.20
CA ALA A 219 -2.81 19.79 -7.35
C ALA A 219 -1.93 20.95 -7.89
N PRO A 220 -0.75 20.65 -8.45
CA PRO A 220 -0.79 20.26 -9.84
C PRO A 220 0.11 19.06 -10.16
N PHE A 221 -0.51 18.05 -10.76
CA PHE A 221 0.17 17.18 -11.70
C PHE A 221 0.38 18.02 -12.97
N ARG A 222 1.54 18.69 -13.09
CA ARG A 222 1.94 19.30 -14.37
C ARG A 222 2.38 18.17 -15.29
N GLU A 223 1.61 17.94 -16.35
CA GLU A 223 2.13 17.34 -17.57
C GLU A 223 3.34 18.15 -18.01
N LYS A 224 4.52 17.53 -18.02
CA LYS A 224 5.62 18.06 -18.82
C LYS A 224 5.30 17.70 -20.26
N GLU A 225 4.99 18.73 -21.04
CA GLU A 225 5.09 18.71 -22.50
C GLU A 225 6.41 18.03 -22.89
N VAL A 226 6.31 16.91 -23.59
CA VAL A 226 7.42 16.35 -24.34
C VAL A 226 7.49 17.16 -25.61
N GLY A 227 8.42 18.11 -25.63
CA GLY A 227 8.78 18.88 -26.80
C GLY A 227 9.30 17.98 -27.92
N SER A 228 8.88 18.33 -29.13
CA SER A 228 9.42 17.93 -30.42
C SER A 228 10.96 17.94 -30.46
N LEU A 229 11.54 16.81 -30.86
CA LEU A 229 12.67 16.69 -31.79
C LEU A 229 12.54 15.35 -32.51
#